data_AF-A0AAI8MMV9-F1
#
_entry.id   AF-A0AAI8MMV9-F1
#
_cell.length_a   1.000
_cell.length_b   1.000
_cell.length_c   1.000
_cell.angle_alpha   90.00
_cell.angle_beta   90.00
_cell.angle_gamma   90.00
#
_symmetry.space_group_name_H-M   'P 1'
#
loop_
_entity.id
_entity.type
_entity.pdbx_description
1 polymer ?
#
loop_
_entity_poly.entity_id
_entity_poly.type
_entity_poly.pdbx_seq_one_letter_code
_entity_poly.pdbx_strand_id
1 'polypeptide(L)'
;MALAMCAGVSGFGLEFGSQGQVSAGMGGAGVAVRDSAWGLYYNPALLGADRRTKMGYSFGIAFKEQNLLQLATIDVDNLKNLPQTLTNQLTGPSSGGTSVKIDGKDVDGALGGMLNALFPNSGGNIDTNAVKNLVTEVTGQTPATCTNAKDCWEEIKDANALNKLKDKLSDAATGGGSPLVGSIIDGVDPSKLPKIMEEVSSGTFDANKMLQEVGKITIAKGADSVIDKLLNDFGVVDGALKGNDVNLATQNGFVFQFAGDKGSRRVESDSLGTINVQEIDLGRGAVGIGLFASAFSNASAQIDPNNNKLIFDLGGRYYQASINGNSVTLEYLATQSNLNGSIMNPQAQHTLYANALALVEIPIGYGHTIFTPMGDVNLGLAVKFIQGIGYGDKVNFAVGNMPSVSVDKNKMDMAQTFGLDFGLLYSPRFVKNLHLGLVAKNVNSPTINRTGVADTTLHPQVRAGVSYEMMDFLTFAFDADVLPNETLSLSSPKSQFFGGGVMANFKKVDFRLGAMQDIRSNAGEGLILTGGLNLFGFLDVAMQYGLGQNITIQGINVSNYMSLRVGGQFSF
;
A
#
# COMPACT_ATOMS: atom_id res chain seq x y z
N MET A 1 -2.17 33.06 16.60
CA MET A 1 -3.28 32.14 16.93
C MET A 1 -2.75 30.73 16.78
N ALA A 2 -1.98 30.29 17.78
CA ALA A 2 -1.38 28.96 17.83
C ALA A 2 -2.41 28.05 18.51
N LEU A 3 -3.16 27.30 17.72
CA LEU A 3 -3.98 26.22 18.23
C LEU A 3 -3.13 24.95 18.19
N ALA A 4 -2.85 24.45 19.38
CA ALA A 4 -2.06 23.26 19.63
C ALA A 4 -2.58 22.08 18.81
N MET A 5 -1.72 21.55 17.94
CA MET A 5 -1.76 20.15 17.51
C MET A 5 -1.38 19.28 18.72
N CYS A 6 -2.27 19.15 19.69
CA CYS A 6 -2.39 17.90 20.42
C CYS A 6 -3.11 16.94 19.47
N ALA A 7 -2.37 16.38 18.52
CA ALA A 7 -2.78 15.16 17.87
C ALA A 7 -2.79 14.09 18.97
N GLY A 8 -3.95 13.91 19.59
CA GLY A 8 -4.22 12.74 20.39
C GLY A 8 -3.84 11.55 19.54
N VAL A 9 -2.99 10.68 20.08
CA VAL A 9 -2.71 9.37 19.51
C VAL A 9 -4.08 8.74 19.31
N SER A 10 -4.54 8.68 18.05
CA SER A 10 -5.76 7.99 17.66
C SER A 10 -5.67 6.59 18.21
N GLY A 11 -6.69 6.16 18.97
CA GLY A 11 -6.71 4.85 19.59
C GLY A 11 -6.47 3.77 18.54
N PHE A 12 -5.72 2.74 18.92
CA PHE A 12 -5.64 1.54 18.08
C PHE A 12 -7.02 0.88 18.06
N GLY A 13 -7.51 0.55 16.88
CA GLY A 13 -8.80 -0.08 16.67
C GLY A 13 -8.75 -1.24 15.68
N LEU A 14 -9.91 -1.77 15.31
CA LEU A 14 -10.03 -2.83 14.30
C LEU A 14 -10.94 -2.40 13.16
N GLU A 15 -10.55 -2.79 11.95
CA GLU A 15 -11.37 -2.67 10.76
C GLU A 15 -12.63 -3.53 10.91
N PHE A 16 -13.64 -3.27 10.08
CA PHE A 16 -14.75 -4.20 9.97
C PHE A 16 -14.24 -5.50 9.35
N GLY A 17 -14.05 -6.51 10.19
CA GLY A 17 -13.47 -7.78 9.78
C GLY A 17 -14.35 -8.56 8.79
N SER A 18 -13.78 -9.61 8.24
CA SER A 18 -14.50 -10.56 7.38
C SER A 18 -14.51 -11.93 8.04
N GLN A 19 -15.64 -12.63 7.95
CA GLN A 19 -15.72 -14.04 8.35
C GLN A 19 -16.43 -14.86 7.29
N GLY A 20 -16.07 -16.12 7.18
CA GLY A 20 -16.61 -16.97 6.14
C GLY A 20 -16.14 -16.57 4.75
N GLN A 21 -16.45 -17.46 3.82
CA GLN A 21 -15.96 -17.41 2.46
C GLN A 21 -16.96 -16.69 1.56
N VAL A 22 -18.27 -16.81 1.86
CA VAL A 22 -19.36 -16.20 1.08
C VAL A 22 -19.15 -14.70 0.90
N SER A 23 -19.03 -13.98 2.01
CA SER A 23 -18.79 -12.54 1.97
C SER A 23 -17.41 -12.20 1.39
N ALA A 24 -16.39 -12.99 1.74
CA ALA A 24 -15.04 -12.77 1.22
C ALA A 24 -14.97 -12.87 -0.32
N GLY A 25 -15.73 -13.77 -0.94
CA GLY A 25 -15.82 -13.92 -2.40
C GLY A 25 -16.78 -12.94 -3.10
N MET A 26 -17.54 -12.16 -2.34
CA MET A 26 -18.51 -11.17 -2.86
C MET A 26 -18.14 -9.73 -2.46
N GLY A 27 -16.85 -9.38 -2.51
CA GLY A 27 -16.41 -8.02 -2.21
C GLY A 27 -16.71 -7.58 -0.77
N GLY A 28 -16.68 -8.51 0.19
CA GLY A 28 -16.96 -8.21 1.60
C GLY A 28 -18.44 -8.00 1.93
N ALA A 29 -19.35 -8.18 0.96
CA ALA A 29 -20.78 -8.02 1.17
C ALA A 29 -21.39 -9.22 1.91
N GLY A 30 -22.15 -8.95 2.97
CA GLY A 30 -22.73 -9.98 3.84
C GLY A 30 -23.84 -9.47 4.77
N VAL A 31 -24.02 -8.16 4.93
CA VAL A 31 -24.98 -7.57 5.89
C VAL A 31 -26.44 -7.84 5.52
N ALA A 32 -26.72 -8.02 4.23
CA ALA A 32 -28.07 -8.34 3.73
C ALA A 32 -28.22 -9.78 3.19
N VAL A 33 -27.14 -10.58 3.15
CA VAL A 33 -27.13 -11.89 2.49
C VAL A 33 -27.74 -12.97 3.39
N ARG A 34 -28.98 -13.37 3.11
CA ARG A 34 -29.74 -14.34 3.92
C ARG A 34 -29.18 -15.77 3.87
N ASP A 35 -28.65 -16.20 2.73
CA ASP A 35 -28.16 -17.58 2.54
C ASP A 35 -26.74 -17.85 3.11
N SER A 36 -26.26 -16.98 4.01
CA SER A 36 -24.99 -17.16 4.71
C SER A 36 -25.22 -17.80 6.08
N ALA A 37 -24.32 -18.71 6.50
CA ALA A 37 -24.26 -19.19 7.89
C ALA A 37 -23.70 -18.12 8.85
N TRP A 38 -23.06 -17.08 8.32
CA TRP A 38 -22.33 -16.07 9.09
C TRP A 38 -23.22 -14.89 9.52
N GLY A 39 -24.55 -15.06 9.53
CA GLY A 39 -25.49 -14.04 9.96
C GLY A 39 -25.18 -13.50 11.36
N LEU A 40 -24.82 -14.38 12.32
CA LEU A 40 -24.41 -13.96 13.67
C LEU A 40 -23.23 -12.97 13.66
N TYR A 41 -22.28 -13.14 12.74
CA TYR A 41 -21.14 -12.23 12.61
C TYR A 41 -21.52 -10.97 11.84
N TYR A 42 -22.18 -11.06 10.69
CA TYR A 42 -22.40 -9.89 9.82
C TYR A 42 -23.56 -9.02 10.23
N ASN A 43 -24.70 -9.62 10.60
CA ASN A 43 -25.92 -8.92 10.99
C ASN A 43 -26.84 -9.90 11.73
N PRO A 44 -26.98 -9.83 13.07
CA PRO A 44 -27.77 -10.79 13.82
C PRO A 44 -29.26 -10.83 13.42
N ALA A 45 -29.78 -9.82 12.70
CA ALA A 45 -31.13 -9.87 12.13
C ALA A 45 -31.30 -10.95 11.06
N LEU A 46 -30.21 -11.37 10.40
CA LEU A 46 -30.22 -12.46 9.42
C LEU A 46 -30.62 -13.81 10.05
N LEU A 47 -30.39 -13.99 11.36
CA LEU A 47 -30.85 -15.17 12.09
C LEU A 47 -32.38 -15.28 12.02
N GLY A 48 -33.09 -14.15 12.19
CA GLY A 48 -34.54 -14.10 12.07
C GLY A 48 -35.01 -14.30 10.62
N ALA A 49 -34.29 -13.68 9.67
CA ALA A 49 -34.65 -13.69 8.26
C ALA A 49 -34.55 -15.07 7.60
N ASP A 50 -33.62 -15.92 8.02
CA ASP A 50 -33.50 -17.30 7.55
C ASP A 50 -33.43 -18.25 8.74
N ARG A 51 -34.58 -18.86 9.09
CA ARG A 51 -34.77 -19.69 10.29
C ARG A 51 -34.32 -21.14 10.11
N ARG A 52 -33.53 -21.46 9.08
CA ARG A 52 -32.93 -22.80 8.91
C ARG A 52 -31.87 -23.08 9.97
N THR A 53 -31.56 -24.37 10.18
CA THR A 53 -30.39 -24.73 11.00
C THR A 53 -29.16 -24.56 10.15
N LYS A 54 -28.17 -23.78 10.61
CA LYS A 54 -26.95 -23.53 9.85
C LYS A 54 -25.73 -23.84 10.67
N MET A 55 -24.69 -24.34 10.01
CA MET A 55 -23.38 -24.50 10.60
C MET A 55 -22.34 -23.97 9.62
N GLY A 56 -21.33 -23.27 10.13
CA GLY A 56 -20.24 -22.76 9.31
C GLY A 56 -18.92 -22.84 10.04
N TYR A 57 -17.86 -23.06 9.28
CA TYR A 57 -16.49 -22.97 9.77
C TYR A 57 -15.63 -22.24 8.73
N SER A 58 -14.67 -21.45 9.21
CA SER A 58 -13.81 -20.65 8.35
C SER A 58 -12.46 -20.47 9.00
N PHE A 59 -11.43 -20.57 8.18
CA PHE A 59 -10.06 -20.24 8.52
C PHE A 59 -9.52 -19.30 7.46
N GLY A 60 -8.91 -18.21 7.90
CA GLY A 60 -8.52 -17.13 7.01
C GLY A 60 -7.22 -16.48 7.42
N ILE A 61 -6.42 -16.13 6.42
CA ILE A 61 -5.23 -15.29 6.56
C ILE A 61 -5.32 -14.15 5.55
N ALA A 62 -4.97 -12.95 6.00
CA ALA A 62 -4.89 -11.76 5.18
C ALA A 62 -3.55 -11.07 5.45
N PHE A 63 -2.97 -10.56 4.38
CA PHE A 63 -1.70 -9.86 4.37
C PHE A 63 -1.91 -8.54 3.62
N LYS A 64 -1.47 -7.45 4.23
CA LYS A 64 -1.48 -6.11 3.65
C LYS A 64 -0.15 -5.44 3.97
N GLU A 65 0.54 -4.91 2.97
CA GLU A 65 1.85 -4.27 3.13
C GLU A 65 1.87 -2.91 2.44
N GLN A 66 2.70 -2.02 2.94
CA GLN A 66 3.04 -0.77 2.32
C GLN A 66 4.50 -0.49 2.63
N ASN A 67 5.41 -0.70 1.67
CA ASN A 67 6.81 -0.25 1.64
C ASN A 67 7.75 -0.59 2.83
N LEU A 68 7.28 -1.17 3.93
CA LEU A 68 8.07 -1.41 5.14
C LEU A 68 8.94 -2.67 5.02
N LEU A 69 8.43 -3.75 4.40
CA LEU A 69 9.25 -4.94 4.15
C LEU A 69 10.31 -4.64 3.10
N GLN A 70 9.96 -3.84 2.09
CA GLN A 70 10.91 -3.40 1.08
C GLN A 70 12.03 -2.55 1.70
N LEU A 71 11.70 -1.66 2.64
CA LEU A 71 12.70 -0.86 3.40
C LEU A 71 13.71 -1.75 4.13
N ALA A 72 13.28 -2.88 4.69
CA ALA A 72 14.17 -3.82 5.37
C ALA A 72 15.11 -4.58 4.42
N THR A 73 14.80 -4.62 3.11
CA THR A 73 15.64 -5.26 2.09
C THR A 73 16.60 -4.31 1.37
N ILE A 74 16.59 -3.02 1.70
CA ILE A 74 17.44 -2.03 1.03
C ILE A 74 18.90 -2.22 1.44
N ASP A 75 19.76 -2.31 0.43
CA ASP A 75 21.20 -2.29 0.59
C ASP A 75 21.69 -0.82 0.65
N VAL A 76 21.80 -0.31 1.88
CA VAL A 76 22.29 1.06 2.12
C VAL A 76 23.73 1.27 1.69
N ASP A 77 24.53 0.22 1.50
CA ASP A 77 25.92 0.36 1.03
C ASP A 77 25.96 0.61 -0.49
N ASN A 78 25.02 0.06 -1.26
CA ASN A 78 24.85 0.45 -2.67
C ASN A 78 24.52 1.95 -2.80
N LEU A 79 23.71 2.50 -1.89
CA LEU A 79 23.36 3.94 -1.89
C LEU A 79 24.58 4.84 -1.66
N LYS A 80 25.48 4.46 -0.74
CA LYS A 80 26.73 5.20 -0.48
C LYS A 80 27.72 5.15 -1.62
N ASN A 81 27.72 4.06 -2.40
CA ASN A 81 28.64 3.86 -3.52
C ASN A 81 28.17 4.50 -4.83
N LEU A 82 27.05 5.24 -4.83
CA LEU A 82 26.48 5.88 -6.02
C LEU A 82 27.52 6.65 -6.87
N PRO A 83 28.40 7.52 -6.35
CA PRO A 83 29.36 8.24 -7.18
C PRO A 83 30.38 7.33 -7.85
N GLN A 84 30.81 6.27 -7.15
CA GLN A 84 31.73 5.31 -7.73
C GLN A 84 31.04 4.50 -8.82
N THR A 85 29.79 4.08 -8.57
CA THR A 85 28.95 3.43 -9.56
C THR A 85 28.73 4.32 -10.78
N LEU A 86 28.41 5.60 -10.57
CA LEU A 86 28.22 6.58 -11.62
C LEU A 86 29.52 6.83 -12.40
N THR A 87 30.66 7.01 -11.71
CA THR A 87 31.97 7.15 -12.35
C THR A 87 32.27 5.92 -13.22
N ASN A 88 32.12 4.72 -12.66
CA ASN A 88 32.35 3.47 -13.39
C ASN A 88 31.40 3.29 -14.59
N GLN A 89 30.15 3.76 -14.52
CA GLN A 89 29.22 3.72 -15.64
C GLN A 89 29.49 4.80 -16.71
N LEU A 90 30.19 5.88 -16.35
CA LEU A 90 30.51 6.97 -17.28
C LEU A 90 31.87 6.79 -17.95
N THR A 91 32.85 6.22 -17.24
CA THR A 91 34.26 6.12 -17.70
C THR A 91 34.80 4.69 -17.73
N GLY A 92 34.08 3.71 -17.17
CA GLY A 92 34.58 2.35 -17.05
C GLY A 92 34.73 1.66 -18.41
N PRO A 93 35.78 0.85 -18.63
CA PRO A 93 35.95 0.10 -19.90
C PRO A 93 34.77 -0.85 -20.20
N SER A 94 34.05 -1.27 -19.16
CA SER A 94 32.89 -2.16 -19.21
C SER A 94 31.54 -1.46 -19.42
N SER A 95 31.48 -0.11 -19.41
CA SER A 95 30.23 0.65 -19.57
C SER A 95 29.80 0.82 -21.04
N GLY A 96 30.55 0.24 -21.99
CA GLY A 96 30.36 0.45 -23.42
C GLY A 96 30.89 1.81 -23.90
N GLY A 97 31.18 1.92 -25.20
CA GLY A 97 31.72 3.13 -25.83
C GLY A 97 33.16 2.99 -26.33
N THR A 98 33.64 4.04 -26.99
CA THR A 98 34.97 4.10 -27.63
C THR A 98 35.94 4.87 -26.75
N SER A 99 37.17 4.38 -26.57
CA SER A 99 38.24 5.16 -25.95
C SER A 99 38.74 6.24 -26.91
N VAL A 100 38.79 7.49 -26.43
CA VAL A 100 39.37 8.62 -27.17
C VAL A 100 40.44 9.32 -26.34
N LYS A 101 41.29 10.09 -26.99
CA LYS A 101 42.22 11.02 -26.35
C LYS A 101 41.74 12.44 -26.53
N ILE A 102 41.70 13.22 -25.46
CA ILE A 102 41.48 14.66 -25.51
C ILE A 102 42.69 15.36 -24.91
N ASP A 103 43.37 16.21 -25.70
CA ASP A 103 44.68 16.79 -25.35
C ASP A 103 45.69 15.76 -24.79
N GLY A 104 45.71 14.56 -25.39
CA GLY A 104 46.61 13.47 -25.01
C GLY A 104 46.21 12.72 -23.73
N LYS A 105 45.04 13.00 -23.16
CA LYS A 105 44.47 12.29 -22.00
C LYS A 105 43.40 11.30 -22.44
N ASP A 106 43.44 10.09 -21.91
CA ASP A 106 42.44 9.07 -22.22
C ASP A 106 41.09 9.39 -21.56
N VAL A 107 40.02 9.24 -22.33
CA VAL A 107 38.64 9.26 -21.88
C VAL A 107 37.96 8.02 -22.42
N ASP A 108 37.59 7.13 -21.50
CA ASP A 108 37.07 5.81 -21.78
C ASP A 108 35.55 5.74 -21.62
N GLY A 109 35.00 4.58 -21.97
CA GLY A 109 33.63 4.20 -21.70
C GLY A 109 32.61 5.09 -22.40
N ALA A 110 31.53 5.39 -21.69
CA ALA A 110 30.35 6.04 -22.23
C ALA A 110 30.63 7.50 -22.64
N LEU A 111 31.43 8.21 -21.85
CA LEU A 111 31.90 9.56 -22.16
C LEU A 111 32.83 9.56 -23.38
N GLY A 112 33.71 8.56 -23.50
CA GLY A 112 34.57 8.42 -24.68
C GLY A 112 33.76 8.17 -25.96
N GLY A 113 32.73 7.32 -25.89
CA GLY A 113 31.77 7.11 -26.98
C GLY A 113 31.06 8.39 -27.42
N MET A 114 30.56 9.19 -26.46
CA MET A 114 29.97 10.50 -26.73
C MET A 114 30.98 11.44 -27.41
N LEU A 115 32.20 11.56 -26.87
CA LEU A 115 33.23 12.43 -27.45
C LEU A 115 33.60 12.00 -28.88
N ASN A 116 33.70 10.69 -29.15
CA ASN A 116 33.95 10.19 -30.49
C ASN A 116 32.83 10.58 -31.48
N ALA A 117 31.57 10.52 -31.03
CA ALA A 117 30.42 10.94 -31.83
C ALA A 117 30.33 12.46 -32.02
N LEU A 118 30.77 13.24 -31.01
CA LEU A 118 30.85 14.69 -31.07
C LEU A 118 31.96 15.16 -32.04
N PHE A 119 33.06 14.40 -32.12
CA PHE A 119 34.21 14.69 -32.96
C PHE A 119 34.54 13.54 -33.93
N PRO A 120 33.63 13.20 -34.88
CA PRO A 120 33.76 12.00 -35.70
C PRO A 120 34.99 12.01 -36.62
N ASN A 121 35.49 13.20 -36.96
CA ASN A 121 36.66 13.39 -37.82
C ASN A 121 38.00 13.40 -37.08
N SER A 122 38.00 13.23 -35.74
CA SER A 122 39.21 13.28 -34.92
C SER A 122 40.04 11.99 -34.97
N GLY A 123 39.50 10.89 -35.50
CA GLY A 123 40.15 9.58 -35.47
C GLY A 123 40.46 9.08 -34.06
N GLY A 124 39.68 9.53 -33.05
CA GLY A 124 39.88 9.20 -31.64
C GLY A 124 40.94 10.05 -30.94
N ASN A 125 41.51 11.07 -31.59
CA ASN A 125 42.44 12.02 -30.95
C ASN A 125 41.94 13.45 -31.14
N ILE A 126 41.23 13.95 -30.12
CA ILE A 126 40.60 15.26 -30.05
C ILE A 126 41.65 16.25 -29.56
N ASP A 127 42.19 17.04 -30.48
CA ASP A 127 43.11 18.12 -30.16
C ASP A 127 42.35 19.42 -29.79
N THR A 128 43.09 20.38 -29.27
CA THR A 128 42.54 21.70 -28.93
C THR A 128 41.86 22.39 -30.14
N ASN A 129 42.30 22.12 -31.38
CA ASN A 129 41.69 22.71 -32.57
C ASN A 129 40.30 22.16 -32.86
N ALA A 130 40.10 20.85 -32.67
CA ALA A 130 38.78 20.24 -32.77
C ALA A 130 37.78 20.88 -31.79
N VAL A 131 38.21 21.11 -30.55
CA VAL A 131 37.39 21.80 -29.54
C VAL A 131 37.13 23.26 -29.92
N LYS A 132 38.14 24.00 -30.41
CA LYS A 132 37.98 25.38 -30.91
C LYS A 132 36.95 25.50 -32.04
N ASN A 133 36.94 24.53 -32.95
CA ASN A 133 35.98 24.51 -34.06
C ASN A 133 34.55 24.32 -33.55
N LEU A 134 34.35 23.41 -32.57
CA LEU A 134 33.05 23.23 -31.94
C LEU A 134 32.60 24.48 -31.18
N VAL A 135 33.49 25.11 -30.41
CA VAL A 135 33.20 26.38 -29.72
C VAL A 135 32.77 27.45 -30.73
N THR A 136 33.49 27.58 -31.85
CA THR A 136 33.14 28.52 -32.93
C THR A 136 31.78 28.21 -33.53
N GLU A 137 31.42 26.94 -33.68
CA GLU A 137 30.13 26.51 -34.22
C GLU A 137 28.96 26.89 -33.29
N VAL A 138 29.13 26.73 -31.97
CA VAL A 138 28.05 27.04 -31.00
C VAL A 138 27.96 28.53 -30.68
N THR A 139 29.09 29.24 -30.59
CA THR A 139 29.12 30.67 -30.24
C THR A 139 29.02 31.60 -31.46
N GLY A 140 29.37 31.12 -32.66
CA GLY A 140 29.54 31.96 -33.85
C GLY A 140 30.80 32.84 -33.83
N GLN A 141 31.69 32.66 -32.85
CA GLN A 141 32.92 33.44 -32.69
C GLN A 141 34.12 32.52 -32.45
N THR A 142 35.23 32.80 -33.11
CA THR A 142 36.46 32.06 -32.88
C THR A 142 37.08 32.47 -31.53
N PRO A 143 37.23 31.54 -30.57
CA PRO A 143 37.80 31.85 -29.26
C PRO A 143 39.26 32.31 -29.42
N ALA A 144 39.57 33.53 -28.98
CA ALA A 144 40.83 34.20 -29.27
C ALA A 144 42.03 33.71 -28.42
N THR A 145 41.78 33.05 -27.28
CA THR A 145 42.80 32.85 -26.25
C THR A 145 42.88 31.44 -25.62
N CYS A 146 42.03 30.49 -25.98
CA CYS A 146 42.08 29.17 -25.31
C CYS A 146 43.32 28.36 -25.75
N THR A 147 44.07 27.84 -24.77
CA THR A 147 45.37 27.17 -24.97
C THR A 147 45.31 25.64 -24.91
N ASN A 148 44.21 25.10 -24.40
CA ASN A 148 43.90 23.69 -24.29
C ASN A 148 42.37 23.51 -24.35
N ALA A 149 41.89 22.27 -24.49
CA ALA A 149 40.48 21.90 -24.57
C ALA A 149 39.70 22.42 -23.36
N LYS A 150 40.29 22.31 -22.16
CA LYS A 150 39.72 22.76 -20.89
C LYS A 150 39.33 24.24 -20.93
N ASP A 151 40.25 25.13 -21.28
CA ASP A 151 40.03 26.57 -21.39
C ASP A 151 38.99 26.92 -22.47
N CYS A 152 38.94 26.13 -23.55
CA CYS A 152 38.03 26.42 -24.66
C CYS A 152 36.55 26.25 -24.27
N TRP A 153 36.24 25.33 -23.36
CA TRP A 153 34.86 25.16 -22.87
C TRP A 153 34.38 26.39 -22.09
N GLU A 154 35.25 27.04 -21.32
CA GLU A 154 34.90 28.23 -20.51
C GLU A 154 34.47 29.44 -21.35
N GLU A 155 34.82 29.49 -22.63
CA GLU A 155 34.42 30.59 -23.53
C GLU A 155 32.94 30.54 -23.92
N ILE A 156 32.26 29.41 -23.69
CA ILE A 156 30.83 29.25 -23.97
C ILE A 156 30.03 29.82 -22.80
N LYS A 157 29.71 31.12 -22.85
CA LYS A 157 29.00 31.85 -21.78
C LYS A 157 27.58 32.27 -22.15
N ASP A 158 27.31 32.43 -23.45
CA ASP A 158 26.02 32.87 -23.97
C ASP A 158 24.95 31.77 -23.84
N ALA A 159 23.72 32.15 -23.46
CA ALA A 159 22.64 31.21 -23.21
C ALA A 159 22.24 30.40 -24.47
N ASN A 160 22.25 31.01 -25.66
CA ASN A 160 21.94 30.29 -26.90
C ASN A 160 23.07 29.33 -27.28
N ALA A 161 24.32 29.74 -27.09
CA ALA A 161 25.49 28.89 -27.31
C ALA A 161 25.51 27.69 -26.34
N LEU A 162 25.14 27.90 -25.07
CA LEU A 162 25.00 26.85 -24.06
C LEU A 162 23.88 25.86 -24.42
N ASN A 163 22.74 26.33 -24.93
CA ASN A 163 21.67 25.45 -25.41
C ASN A 163 22.10 24.66 -26.66
N LYS A 164 22.78 25.29 -27.62
CA LYS A 164 23.33 24.56 -28.78
C LYS A 164 24.37 23.52 -28.38
N LEU A 165 25.20 23.84 -27.38
CA LEU A 165 26.14 22.88 -26.82
C LEU A 165 25.39 21.70 -26.19
N LYS A 166 24.34 21.97 -25.41
CA LYS A 166 23.48 20.94 -24.83
C LYS A 166 22.90 20.01 -25.89
N ASP A 167 22.31 20.57 -26.94
CA ASP A 167 21.72 19.80 -28.04
C ASP A 167 22.78 18.91 -28.72
N LYS A 168 23.94 19.47 -29.05
CA LYS A 168 25.04 18.71 -29.66
C LYS A 168 25.58 17.60 -28.76
N LEU A 169 25.69 17.86 -27.45
CA LEU A 169 26.15 16.86 -26.49
C LEU A 169 25.12 15.74 -26.32
N SER A 170 23.83 16.07 -26.28
CA SER A 170 22.74 15.09 -26.18
C SER A 170 22.65 14.21 -27.45
N ASP A 171 22.77 14.82 -28.64
CA ASP A 171 22.86 14.12 -29.91
C ASP A 171 24.09 13.20 -29.98
N ALA A 172 25.24 13.70 -29.54
CA ALA A 172 26.47 12.93 -29.48
C ALA A 172 26.40 11.78 -28.46
N ALA A 173 25.73 11.96 -27.32
CA ALA A 173 25.53 10.90 -26.34
C ALA A 173 24.68 9.77 -26.92
N THR A 174 23.64 10.13 -27.68
CA THR A 174 22.80 9.17 -28.42
C THR A 174 23.60 8.45 -29.51
N GLY A 175 24.35 9.20 -30.34
CA GLY A 175 25.18 8.64 -31.40
C GLY A 175 26.37 7.80 -30.90
N GLY A 176 26.86 8.12 -29.71
CA GLY A 176 27.92 7.41 -28.99
C GLY A 176 27.43 6.19 -28.20
N GLY A 177 26.12 5.93 -28.19
CA GLY A 177 25.52 4.75 -27.55
C GLY A 177 25.40 4.84 -26.03
N SER A 178 25.33 6.04 -25.45
CA SER A 178 25.16 6.22 -24.00
C SER A 178 23.87 6.98 -23.63
N PRO A 179 22.78 6.26 -23.35
CA PRO A 179 21.56 6.86 -22.82
C PRO A 179 21.75 7.54 -21.46
N LEU A 180 22.64 7.01 -20.59
CA LEU A 180 22.97 7.60 -19.30
C LEU A 180 23.63 8.97 -19.42
N VAL A 181 24.63 9.11 -20.29
CA VAL A 181 25.31 10.39 -20.53
C VAL A 181 24.31 11.41 -21.08
N GLY A 182 23.47 11.02 -22.04
CA GLY A 182 22.41 11.86 -22.59
C GLY A 182 21.44 12.33 -21.51
N SER A 183 20.95 11.41 -20.67
CA SER A 183 20.07 11.76 -19.54
C SER A 183 20.71 12.73 -18.57
N ILE A 184 22.02 12.62 -18.30
CA ILE A 184 22.72 13.55 -17.42
C ILE A 184 22.80 14.93 -18.08
N ILE A 185 23.23 15.01 -19.35
CA ILE A 185 23.31 16.28 -20.09
C ILE A 185 21.95 16.99 -20.11
N ASP A 186 20.89 16.25 -20.43
CA ASP A 186 19.53 16.76 -20.50
C ASP A 186 19.02 17.24 -19.12
N GLY A 187 19.43 16.56 -18.05
CA GLY A 187 19.05 16.85 -16.68
C GLY A 187 19.86 17.93 -15.96
N VAL A 188 20.81 18.56 -16.66
CA VAL A 188 21.71 19.60 -16.12
C VAL A 188 21.33 20.99 -16.65
N ASP A 189 21.54 22.01 -15.82
CA ASP A 189 21.46 23.42 -16.24
C ASP A 189 22.53 23.70 -17.32
N PRO A 190 22.14 24.22 -18.51
CA PRO A 190 23.08 24.49 -19.60
C PRO A 190 24.33 25.28 -19.16
N SER A 191 24.20 26.23 -18.23
CA SER A 191 25.31 27.04 -17.72
C SER A 191 26.41 26.25 -16.99
N LYS A 192 26.14 24.99 -16.65
CA LYS A 192 27.09 24.08 -15.99
C LYS A 192 27.77 23.11 -16.95
N LEU A 193 27.27 22.96 -18.18
CA LEU A 193 27.83 22.07 -19.18
C LEU A 193 29.32 22.35 -19.48
N PRO A 194 29.78 23.61 -19.59
CA PRO A 194 31.20 23.88 -19.75
C PRO A 194 32.09 23.24 -18.68
N LYS A 195 31.64 23.23 -17.42
CA LYS A 195 32.38 22.62 -16.30
C LYS A 195 32.38 21.09 -16.36
N ILE A 196 31.27 20.49 -16.81
CA ILE A 196 31.27 19.04 -17.06
C ILE A 196 32.29 18.71 -18.14
N MET A 197 32.31 19.47 -19.24
CA MET A 197 33.25 19.23 -20.34
C MET A 197 34.71 19.52 -19.95
N GLU A 198 34.92 20.50 -19.08
CA GLU A 198 36.19 20.77 -18.41
C GLU A 198 36.70 19.54 -17.67
N GLU A 199 35.85 18.94 -16.82
CA GLU A 199 36.17 17.75 -16.04
C GLU A 199 36.42 16.52 -16.94
N VAL A 200 35.60 16.33 -17.98
CA VAL A 200 35.79 15.27 -18.98
C VAL A 200 37.12 15.43 -19.70
N SER A 201 37.51 16.68 -20.00
CA SER A 201 38.77 17.00 -20.70
C SER A 201 40.00 16.88 -19.81
N SER A 202 39.84 16.69 -18.49
CA SER A 202 40.95 16.57 -17.54
C SER A 202 41.70 15.23 -17.63
N GLY A 203 41.07 14.19 -18.19
CA GLY A 203 41.59 12.83 -18.22
C GLY A 203 41.42 12.02 -16.94
N THR A 204 40.87 12.63 -15.88
CA THR A 204 40.58 11.97 -14.60
C THR A 204 39.19 12.35 -14.13
N PHE A 205 38.17 12.01 -14.92
CA PHE A 205 36.80 12.35 -14.60
C PHE A 205 36.36 11.69 -13.28
N ASP A 206 35.92 12.51 -12.33
CA ASP A 206 35.34 12.09 -11.06
C ASP A 206 33.89 12.58 -10.97
N ALA A 207 32.93 11.65 -10.86
CA ALA A 207 31.52 12.01 -10.76
C ALA A 207 31.22 12.82 -9.49
N ASN A 208 31.97 12.67 -8.39
CA ASN A 208 31.82 13.52 -7.20
C ASN A 208 32.18 14.98 -7.48
N LYS A 209 33.22 15.20 -8.29
CA LYS A 209 33.65 16.54 -8.68
C LYS A 209 32.67 17.17 -9.66
N MET A 210 32.23 16.42 -10.67
CA MET A 210 31.15 16.82 -11.57
C MET A 210 29.87 17.19 -10.80
N LEU A 211 29.37 16.32 -9.93
CA LEU A 211 28.16 16.54 -9.14
C LEU A 211 28.26 17.80 -8.26
N GLN A 212 29.45 18.07 -7.71
CA GLN A 212 29.70 19.27 -6.93
C GLN A 212 29.64 20.55 -7.78
N GLU A 213 30.31 20.56 -8.92
CA GLU A 213 30.43 21.75 -9.78
C GLU A 213 29.10 22.12 -10.46
N VAL A 214 28.36 21.08 -10.84
CA VAL A 214 27.03 21.20 -11.43
C VAL A 214 26.00 21.59 -10.38
N GLY A 215 26.13 21.05 -9.16
CA GLY A 215 25.26 21.33 -8.03
C GLY A 215 23.92 20.60 -8.08
N LYS A 216 23.32 20.39 -9.26
CA LYS A 216 22.04 19.69 -9.40
C LYS A 216 21.93 18.93 -10.71
N ILE A 217 21.61 17.64 -10.63
CA ILE A 217 21.45 16.75 -11.80
C ILE A 217 20.15 15.99 -11.68
N THR A 218 19.40 15.87 -12.78
CA THR A 218 18.24 14.98 -12.86
C THR A 218 18.54 13.81 -13.78
N ILE A 219 18.39 12.58 -13.28
CA ILE A 219 18.63 11.36 -14.04
C ILE A 219 17.28 10.66 -14.26
N ALA A 220 16.97 10.33 -15.51
CA ALA A 220 15.78 9.57 -15.85
C ALA A 220 16.02 8.06 -15.65
N LYS A 221 15.01 7.35 -15.15
CA LYS A 221 14.96 5.89 -15.13
C LYS A 221 14.91 5.34 -16.55
N GLY A 222 15.53 4.19 -16.76
CA GLY A 222 15.68 3.53 -18.06
C GLY A 222 16.97 3.90 -18.79
N ALA A 223 17.78 4.82 -18.26
CA ALA A 223 19.01 5.28 -18.90
C ALA A 223 20.19 4.31 -18.68
N ASP A 224 20.22 3.60 -17.55
CA ASP A 224 21.17 2.52 -17.27
C ASP A 224 20.60 1.56 -16.23
N SER A 225 20.79 0.25 -16.43
CA SER A 225 20.20 -0.78 -15.55
C SER A 225 20.78 -0.81 -14.13
N VAL A 226 22.04 -0.43 -13.95
CA VAL A 226 22.69 -0.38 -12.63
C VAL A 226 22.24 0.88 -11.88
N ILE A 227 22.15 2.01 -12.58
CA ILE A 227 21.59 3.24 -12.03
C ILE A 227 20.10 3.04 -11.72
N ASP A 228 19.33 2.37 -12.56
CA ASP A 228 17.90 2.11 -12.31
C ASP A 228 17.65 1.34 -11.02
N LYS A 229 18.51 0.34 -10.71
CA LYS A 229 18.43 -0.37 -9.42
C LYS A 229 18.56 0.60 -8.25
N LEU A 230 19.53 1.51 -8.31
CA LEU A 230 19.74 2.53 -7.30
C LEU A 230 18.57 3.53 -7.23
N LEU A 231 18.05 3.96 -8.37
CA LEU A 231 16.88 4.85 -8.43
C LEU A 231 15.61 4.16 -7.89
N ASN A 232 15.53 2.83 -8.00
CA ASN A 232 14.48 2.04 -7.37
C ASN A 232 14.67 1.99 -5.86
N ASP A 233 15.89 1.78 -5.35
CA ASP A 233 16.17 1.80 -3.91
C ASP A 233 15.79 3.16 -3.28
N PHE A 234 16.13 4.29 -3.92
CA PHE A 234 15.63 5.60 -3.47
C PHE A 234 14.10 5.67 -3.46
N GLY A 235 13.46 5.12 -4.51
CA GLY A 235 12.00 5.03 -4.63
C GLY A 235 11.35 4.28 -3.47
N VAL A 236 11.96 3.18 -3.03
CA VAL A 236 11.49 2.41 -1.89
C VAL A 236 11.60 3.24 -0.60
N VAL A 237 12.74 3.91 -0.35
CA VAL A 237 12.88 4.76 0.86
C VAL A 237 11.88 5.92 0.84
N ASP A 238 11.73 6.62 -0.29
CA ASP A 238 10.73 7.70 -0.44
C ASP A 238 9.30 7.20 -0.27
N GLY A 239 8.98 6.02 -0.81
CA GLY A 239 7.69 5.35 -0.60
C GLY A 239 7.44 5.06 0.87
N ALA A 240 8.42 4.48 1.57
CA ALA A 240 8.32 4.18 3.00
C ALA A 240 8.23 5.46 3.86
N LEU A 241 8.87 6.55 3.45
CA LEU A 241 8.74 7.88 4.08
C LEU A 241 7.31 8.42 4.00
N LYS A 242 6.62 8.19 2.87
CA LYS A 242 5.24 8.66 2.63
C LYS A 242 4.19 7.79 3.31
N GLY A 243 4.45 6.49 3.42
CA GLY A 243 3.59 5.55 4.12
C GLY A 243 4.29 4.20 4.25
N ASN A 244 4.26 3.63 5.44
CA ASN A 244 4.89 2.35 5.69
C ASN A 244 4.06 1.51 6.69
N ASP A 245 3.77 0.27 6.32
CA ASP A 245 2.89 -0.57 7.11
C ASP A 245 3.02 -2.05 6.74
N VAL A 246 2.88 -2.93 7.72
CA VAL A 246 2.67 -4.37 7.50
C VAL A 246 1.57 -4.82 8.42
N ASN A 247 0.50 -5.34 7.84
CA ASN A 247 -0.61 -5.96 8.54
C ASN A 247 -0.69 -7.43 8.17
N LEU A 248 -0.70 -8.27 9.20
CA LEU A 248 -1.08 -9.66 9.11
C LEU A 248 -2.33 -9.87 9.96
N ALA A 249 -3.36 -10.45 9.38
CA ALA A 249 -4.58 -10.77 10.10
C ALA A 249 -4.95 -12.23 9.86
N THR A 250 -5.39 -12.91 10.91
CA THR A 250 -6.04 -14.22 10.82
C THR A 250 -7.39 -14.10 11.48
N GLN A 251 -8.41 -14.64 10.83
CA GLN A 251 -9.78 -14.62 11.34
C GLN A 251 -10.39 -15.97 11.09
N ASN A 252 -10.61 -16.68 12.19
CA ASN A 252 -11.08 -18.05 12.18
C ASN A 252 -12.36 -18.12 13.01
N GLY A 253 -13.25 -19.05 12.66
CA GLY A 253 -14.50 -19.15 13.38
C GLY A 253 -15.28 -20.41 13.13
N PHE A 254 -16.13 -20.71 14.09
CA PHE A 254 -17.22 -21.66 13.98
C PHE A 254 -18.52 -20.93 14.34
N VAL A 255 -19.58 -21.21 13.59
CA VAL A 255 -20.92 -20.71 13.87
C VAL A 255 -21.91 -21.86 13.83
N PHE A 256 -22.87 -21.81 14.73
CA PHE A 256 -24.03 -22.68 14.73
C PHE A 256 -25.28 -21.84 14.96
N GLN A 257 -26.26 -22.01 14.07
CA GLN A 257 -27.56 -21.38 14.17
C GLN A 257 -28.61 -22.45 14.41
N PHE A 258 -29.34 -22.32 15.50
CA PHE A 258 -30.51 -23.13 15.82
C PHE A 258 -31.74 -22.49 15.18
N ALA A 259 -32.48 -23.30 14.42
CA ALA A 259 -33.73 -22.87 13.81
C ALA A 259 -34.74 -22.29 14.82
N GLY A 260 -35.43 -21.25 14.38
CA GLY A 260 -36.64 -20.75 15.05
C GLY A 260 -37.89 -21.50 14.59
N ASP A 261 -38.98 -21.40 15.33
CA ASP A 261 -40.25 -22.07 14.97
C ASP A 261 -40.84 -21.48 13.69
N LYS A 262 -41.50 -22.29 12.86
CA LYS A 262 -42.17 -21.78 11.66
C LYS A 262 -43.40 -20.95 12.06
N GLY A 263 -43.30 -19.63 12.03
CA GLY A 263 -44.47 -18.76 12.13
C GLY A 263 -45.41 -19.03 10.95
N SER A 264 -46.69 -19.26 11.22
CA SER A 264 -47.71 -19.43 10.19
C SER A 264 -48.50 -18.12 10.02
N ARG A 265 -48.45 -17.51 8.83
CA ARG A 265 -49.41 -16.46 8.45
C ARG A 265 -50.76 -17.13 8.19
N ARG A 266 -51.77 -16.81 9.00
CA ARG A 266 -53.16 -17.28 8.79
C ARG A 266 -53.96 -16.11 8.20
N VAL A 267 -54.44 -16.29 6.97
CA VAL A 267 -55.28 -15.32 6.27
C VAL A 267 -56.72 -15.78 6.43
N GLU A 268 -57.55 -15.07 7.20
CA GLU A 268 -58.98 -15.34 7.27
C GLU A 268 -59.74 -14.25 6.51
N SER A 269 -60.59 -14.69 5.58
CA SER A 269 -61.54 -13.85 4.84
C SER A 269 -62.87 -13.93 5.57
N ASP A 270 -63.40 -12.80 6.03
CA ASP A 270 -64.79 -12.76 6.45
C ASP A 270 -65.74 -12.76 5.24
N SER A 271 -67.03 -13.02 5.51
CA SER A 271 -68.10 -13.05 4.51
C SER A 271 -68.45 -11.68 3.91
N LEU A 272 -67.70 -10.62 4.23
CA LEU A 272 -67.85 -9.25 3.72
C LEU A 272 -66.65 -8.81 2.87
N GLY A 273 -65.66 -9.69 2.64
CA GLY A 273 -64.52 -9.41 1.76
C GLY A 273 -63.41 -8.58 2.41
N THR A 274 -63.46 -8.36 3.72
CA THR A 274 -62.35 -7.75 4.47
C THR A 274 -61.31 -8.82 4.84
N ILE A 275 -60.09 -8.69 4.30
CA ILE A 275 -58.96 -9.55 4.65
C ILE A 275 -58.38 -9.05 5.97
N ASN A 276 -58.77 -9.68 7.08
CA ASN A 276 -58.11 -9.45 8.37
C ASN A 276 -56.92 -10.40 8.47
N VAL A 277 -55.70 -9.86 8.31
CA VAL A 277 -54.46 -10.61 8.57
C VAL A 277 -54.24 -10.62 10.08
N GLN A 278 -54.65 -11.70 10.75
CA GLN A 278 -54.34 -11.91 12.16
C GLN A 278 -52.99 -12.63 12.25
N GLU A 279 -51.91 -11.86 12.39
CA GLU A 279 -50.55 -12.39 12.56
C GLU A 279 -50.37 -12.87 14.00
N ILE A 280 -50.52 -14.18 14.24
CA ILE A 280 -50.16 -14.79 15.51
C ILE A 280 -48.68 -15.16 15.45
N ASP A 281 -47.80 -14.19 15.72
CA ASP A 281 -46.36 -14.47 15.85
C ASP A 281 -46.03 -14.95 17.27
N LEU A 282 -46.34 -16.22 17.54
CA LEU A 282 -45.96 -16.92 18.78
C LEU A 282 -44.68 -17.75 18.62
N GLY A 283 -44.04 -17.73 17.44
CA GLY A 283 -42.92 -18.63 17.13
C GLY A 283 -41.58 -18.08 17.59
N ARG A 284 -40.81 -18.87 18.35
CA ARG A 284 -39.47 -18.47 18.83
C ARG A 284 -38.54 -18.12 17.67
N GLY A 285 -37.88 -16.96 17.70
CA GLY A 285 -36.85 -16.57 16.74
C GLY A 285 -35.65 -17.54 16.69
N ALA A 286 -34.71 -17.31 15.78
CA ALA A 286 -33.52 -18.16 15.68
C ALA A 286 -32.43 -17.69 16.66
N VAL A 287 -31.66 -18.66 17.16
CA VAL A 287 -30.54 -18.40 18.08
C VAL A 287 -29.25 -18.81 17.38
N GLY A 288 -28.24 -17.94 17.40
CA GLY A 288 -26.90 -18.22 16.90
C GLY A 288 -25.90 -18.28 18.05
N ILE A 289 -24.95 -19.21 17.98
CA ILE A 289 -23.76 -19.26 18.84
C ILE A 289 -22.53 -19.34 17.95
N GLY A 290 -21.47 -18.65 18.32
CA GLY A 290 -20.20 -18.72 17.60
C GLY A 290 -19.00 -18.83 18.52
N LEU A 291 -17.87 -19.21 17.94
CA LEU A 291 -16.54 -19.13 18.52
C LEU A 291 -15.63 -18.54 17.46
N PHE A 292 -15.14 -17.32 17.67
CA PHE A 292 -14.24 -16.63 16.75
C PHE A 292 -12.88 -16.46 17.39
N ALA A 293 -11.84 -16.88 16.68
CA ALA A 293 -10.46 -16.72 17.09
C ALA A 293 -9.73 -15.91 16.01
N SER A 294 -9.38 -14.68 16.37
CA SER A 294 -8.72 -13.74 15.48
C SER A 294 -7.36 -13.32 16.04
N ALA A 295 -6.39 -13.09 15.18
CA ALA A 295 -5.09 -12.54 15.55
C ALA A 295 -4.69 -11.49 14.52
N PHE A 296 -4.31 -10.32 14.99
CA PHE A 296 -3.90 -9.18 14.18
C PHE A 296 -2.49 -8.79 14.60
N SER A 297 -1.62 -8.54 13.63
CA SER A 297 -0.28 -8.04 13.84
C SER A 297 -0.09 -6.85 12.91
N ASN A 298 0.40 -5.75 13.46
CA ASN A 298 0.75 -4.54 12.73
C ASN A 298 2.21 -4.17 13.03
N ALA A 299 2.96 -3.78 12.01
CA ALA A 299 4.21 -3.08 12.17
C ALA A 299 4.17 -1.80 11.32
N SER A 300 4.48 -0.66 11.94
CA SER A 300 4.57 0.63 11.26
C SER A 300 5.70 1.46 11.86
N ALA A 301 6.41 2.21 11.03
CA ALA A 301 7.51 3.06 11.40
C ALA A 301 7.10 4.54 11.37
N GLN A 302 7.30 5.21 12.50
CA GLN A 302 7.23 6.64 12.61
C GLN A 302 8.60 7.23 12.30
N ILE A 303 8.66 8.01 11.22
CA ILE A 303 9.88 8.69 10.79
C ILE A 303 10.03 10.00 11.58
N ASP A 304 11.24 10.29 12.06
CA ASP A 304 11.58 11.55 12.70
C ASP A 304 11.29 12.73 11.75
N PRO A 305 10.38 13.66 12.12
CA PRO A 305 10.00 14.77 11.26
C PRO A 305 11.15 15.74 10.96
N ASN A 306 12.19 15.77 11.80
CA ASN A 306 13.37 16.60 11.58
C ASN A 306 14.40 15.92 10.67
N ASN A 307 14.30 14.61 10.47
CA ASN A 307 15.26 13.78 9.76
C ASN A 307 14.53 12.90 8.72
N ASN A 308 13.80 13.53 7.80
CA ASN A 308 12.90 12.86 6.84
C ASN A 308 13.30 13.05 5.37
N LYS A 309 14.52 13.51 5.09
CA LYS A 309 15.02 13.72 3.72
C LYS A 309 15.95 12.58 3.31
N LEU A 310 16.00 12.30 2.02
CA LEU A 310 16.98 11.37 1.43
C LEU A 310 18.30 12.12 1.20
N ILE A 311 19.14 12.23 2.23
CA ILE A 311 20.46 12.88 2.13
C ILE A 311 21.56 11.87 2.37
N PHE A 312 22.52 11.77 1.45
CA PHE A 312 23.60 10.78 1.47
C PHE A 312 24.95 11.46 1.61
N ASP A 313 25.86 10.82 2.36
CA ASP A 313 27.26 11.19 2.45
C ASP A 313 28.05 10.44 1.38
N LEU A 314 28.70 11.21 0.51
CA LEU A 314 29.49 10.77 -0.62
C LEU A 314 30.92 11.32 -0.46
N GLY A 315 31.69 10.71 0.45
CA GLY A 315 33.09 11.09 0.69
C GLY A 315 33.25 12.45 1.36
N GLY A 316 32.38 12.78 2.33
CA GLY A 316 32.37 14.05 3.06
C GLY A 316 31.56 15.15 2.38
N ARG A 317 30.79 14.81 1.34
CA ARG A 317 29.92 15.71 0.58
C ARG A 317 28.49 15.19 0.63
N TYR A 318 27.53 16.10 0.74
CA TYR A 318 26.15 15.73 1.02
C TYR A 318 25.25 16.05 -0.15
N TYR A 319 24.42 15.08 -0.53
CA TYR A 319 23.52 15.19 -1.66
C TYR A 319 22.10 14.80 -1.25
N GLN A 320 21.13 15.63 -1.59
CA GLN A 320 19.71 15.31 -1.45
C GLN A 320 19.19 14.64 -2.72
N ALA A 321 18.64 13.45 -2.59
CA ALA A 321 17.86 12.81 -3.66
C ALA A 321 16.38 13.24 -3.55
N SER A 322 15.79 13.63 -4.67
CA SER A 322 14.35 13.93 -4.79
C SER A 322 13.78 13.19 -5.99
N ILE A 323 12.66 12.49 -5.81
CA ILE A 323 12.10 11.59 -6.83
C ILE A 323 10.89 12.25 -7.47
N ASN A 324 10.90 12.36 -8.80
CA ASN A 324 9.82 12.97 -9.59
C ASN A 324 9.40 12.01 -10.70
N GLY A 325 8.40 11.17 -10.41
CA GLY A 325 7.93 10.14 -11.35
C GLY A 325 9.05 9.17 -11.73
N ASN A 326 9.42 9.17 -13.00
CA ASN A 326 10.48 8.31 -13.54
C ASN A 326 11.86 8.98 -13.51
N SER A 327 12.09 9.98 -12.66
CA SER A 327 13.39 10.65 -12.55
C SER A 327 13.81 10.86 -11.10
N VAL A 328 15.12 10.92 -10.88
CA VAL A 328 15.72 11.25 -9.59
C VAL A 328 16.64 12.44 -9.76
N THR A 329 16.37 13.48 -8.98
CA THR A 329 17.19 14.67 -8.89
C THR A 329 18.15 14.55 -7.71
N LEU A 330 19.44 14.70 -7.97
CA LEU A 330 20.50 14.77 -6.98
C LEU A 330 20.94 16.22 -6.84
N GLU A 331 20.84 16.79 -5.65
CA GLU A 331 21.21 18.17 -5.35
C GLU A 331 22.31 18.21 -4.30
N TYR A 332 23.45 18.80 -4.66
CA TYR A 332 24.59 19.03 -3.78
C TYR A 332 24.27 20.09 -2.73
N LEU A 333 24.43 19.73 -1.46
CA LEU A 333 24.17 20.59 -0.32
C LEU A 333 25.49 21.22 0.17
N ALA A 334 25.91 22.30 -0.49
CA ALA A 334 27.24 22.90 -0.31
C ALA A 334 27.58 23.34 1.12
N THR A 335 26.59 23.67 1.94
CA THR A 335 26.76 24.13 3.32
C THR A 335 26.63 23.01 4.35
N GLN A 336 26.26 21.81 3.92
CA GLN A 336 26.02 20.68 4.80
C GLN A 336 27.30 19.89 5.03
N SER A 337 27.57 19.54 6.29
CA SER A 337 28.79 18.85 6.72
C SER A 337 28.52 17.53 7.47
N ASN A 338 27.24 17.17 7.64
CA ASN A 338 26.77 15.96 8.32
C ASN A 338 25.42 15.52 7.74
N LEU A 339 24.87 14.42 8.24
CA LEU A 339 23.57 13.89 7.83
C LEU A 339 22.36 14.60 8.46
N ASN A 340 22.49 15.84 8.96
CA ASN A 340 21.34 16.57 9.52
C ASN A 340 20.20 16.67 8.51
N GLY A 341 18.98 16.35 8.94
CA GLY A 341 17.83 16.30 8.04
C GLY A 341 17.66 14.98 7.29
N SER A 342 18.68 14.11 7.28
CA SER A 342 18.65 12.82 6.60
C SER A 342 17.93 11.76 7.41
N ILE A 343 17.16 10.91 6.74
CA ILE A 343 16.62 9.65 7.30
C ILE A 343 17.73 8.66 7.74
N MET A 344 18.97 8.89 7.32
CA MET A 344 20.12 8.08 7.71
C MET A 344 20.93 8.73 8.83
N ASN A 345 20.48 9.85 9.41
CA ASN A 345 21.18 10.49 10.51
C ASN A 345 21.27 9.53 11.70
N PRO A 346 22.47 9.20 12.23
CA PRO A 346 22.60 8.33 13.39
C PRO A 346 21.92 8.84 14.65
N GLN A 347 21.65 10.16 14.72
CA GLN A 347 20.94 10.79 15.84
C GLN A 347 19.43 10.85 15.63
N ALA A 348 18.92 10.47 14.45
CA ALA A 348 17.49 10.48 14.18
C ALA A 348 16.75 9.53 15.11
N GLN A 349 15.56 9.96 15.56
CA GLN A 349 14.72 9.19 16.48
C GLN A 349 13.60 8.47 15.73
N HIS A 350 13.94 7.71 14.68
CA HIS A 350 12.94 6.86 14.01
C HIS A 350 12.48 5.76 14.96
N THR A 351 11.17 5.54 15.04
CA THR A 351 10.57 4.56 15.94
C THR A 351 9.76 3.55 15.14
N LEU A 352 10.08 2.27 15.28
CA LEU A 352 9.27 1.16 14.79
C LEU A 352 8.26 0.77 15.88
N TYR A 353 6.98 0.79 15.54
CA TYR A 353 5.89 0.29 16.37
C TYR A 353 5.53 -1.11 15.91
N ALA A 354 5.58 -2.06 16.84
CA ALA A 354 5.10 -3.41 16.63
C ALA A 354 3.90 -3.65 17.55
N ASN A 355 2.75 -3.97 16.98
CA ASN A 355 1.51 -4.24 17.69
C ASN A 355 1.01 -5.63 17.34
N ALA A 356 0.53 -6.38 18.33
CA ALA A 356 -0.25 -7.57 18.10
C ALA A 356 -1.48 -7.61 19.02
N LEU A 357 -2.59 -8.12 18.50
CA LEU A 357 -3.84 -8.28 19.20
C LEU A 357 -4.45 -9.62 18.82
N ALA A 358 -4.64 -10.51 19.78
CA ALA A 358 -5.42 -11.72 19.60
C ALA A 358 -6.75 -11.61 20.35
N LEU A 359 -7.85 -12.01 19.70
CA LEU A 359 -9.20 -11.99 20.26
C LEU A 359 -9.82 -13.38 20.15
N VAL A 360 -10.38 -13.86 21.27
CA VAL A 360 -11.32 -14.97 21.29
C VAL A 360 -12.69 -14.41 21.63
N GLU A 361 -13.63 -14.47 20.68
CA GLU A 361 -15.00 -13.99 20.85
C GLU A 361 -15.99 -15.15 20.89
N ILE A 362 -16.89 -15.17 21.87
CA ILE A 362 -17.99 -16.13 21.98
C ILE A 362 -19.30 -15.34 21.90
N PRO A 363 -19.83 -15.09 20.69
CA PRO A 363 -21.13 -14.47 20.50
C PRO A 363 -22.28 -15.45 20.75
N ILE A 364 -23.33 -14.94 21.40
CA ILE A 364 -24.67 -15.54 21.43
C ILE A 364 -25.63 -14.49 20.91
N GLY A 365 -26.34 -14.82 19.83
CA GLY A 365 -27.28 -13.92 19.17
C GLY A 365 -28.67 -14.48 19.05
N TYR A 366 -29.64 -13.57 18.98
CA TYR A 366 -31.03 -13.88 18.74
C TYR A 366 -31.56 -12.96 17.64
N GLY A 367 -32.28 -13.53 16.68
CA GLY A 367 -32.93 -12.79 15.61
C GLY A 367 -34.40 -13.16 15.49
N HIS A 368 -35.24 -12.16 15.26
CA HIS A 368 -36.68 -12.31 15.19
C HIS A 368 -37.27 -11.47 14.06
N THR A 369 -38.32 -11.98 13.41
CA THR A 369 -38.98 -11.34 12.28
C THR A 369 -40.30 -10.75 12.74
N ILE A 370 -40.44 -9.44 12.62
CA ILE A 370 -41.71 -8.75 12.79
C ILE A 370 -42.32 -8.60 11.40
N PHE A 371 -43.47 -9.25 11.20
CA PHE A 371 -44.22 -9.13 9.98
C PHE A 371 -45.03 -7.82 10.00
N THR A 372 -45.04 -7.10 8.88
CA THR A 372 -45.84 -5.87 8.72
C THR A 372 -46.54 -5.84 7.37
N PRO A 373 -47.59 -5.02 7.18
CA PRO A 373 -48.23 -4.86 5.88
C PRO A 373 -47.29 -4.39 4.77
N MET A 374 -46.25 -3.62 5.11
CA MET A 374 -45.31 -3.00 4.16
C MET A 374 -44.13 -3.90 3.80
N GLY A 375 -43.84 -4.91 4.62
CA GLY A 375 -42.72 -5.84 4.45
C GLY A 375 -42.31 -6.49 5.75
N ASP A 376 -41.33 -7.38 5.68
CA ASP A 376 -40.85 -8.12 6.84
C ASP A 376 -39.66 -7.36 7.45
N VAL A 377 -39.74 -7.04 8.75
CA VAL A 377 -38.70 -6.33 9.50
C VAL A 377 -38.04 -7.32 10.46
N ASN A 378 -36.79 -7.66 10.21
CA ASN A 378 -36.03 -8.55 11.09
C ASN A 378 -35.14 -7.72 12.00
N LEU A 379 -35.19 -8.02 13.30
CA LEU A 379 -34.34 -7.41 14.31
C LEU A 379 -33.43 -8.48 14.91
N GLY A 380 -32.21 -8.11 15.24
CA GLY A 380 -31.27 -9.00 15.89
C GLY A 380 -30.41 -8.31 16.92
N LEU A 381 -30.03 -9.09 17.93
CA LEU A 381 -29.13 -8.71 19.02
C LEU A 381 -28.09 -9.82 19.17
N ALA A 382 -26.83 -9.46 19.41
CA ALA A 382 -25.83 -10.42 19.88
C ALA A 382 -25.00 -9.86 21.03
N VAL A 383 -24.82 -10.68 22.08
CA VAL A 383 -23.91 -10.42 23.18
C VAL A 383 -22.69 -11.29 22.99
N LYS A 384 -21.50 -10.72 23.14
CA LYS A 384 -20.24 -11.40 22.87
C LYS A 384 -19.37 -11.36 24.11
N PHE A 385 -18.94 -12.51 24.62
CA PHE A 385 -17.80 -12.54 25.53
C PHE A 385 -16.52 -12.40 24.70
N ILE A 386 -15.59 -11.54 25.12
CA ILE A 386 -14.35 -11.26 24.41
C ILE A 386 -13.18 -11.45 25.39
N GLN A 387 -12.28 -12.36 25.06
CA GLN A 387 -10.97 -12.46 25.70
C GLN A 387 -9.92 -11.92 24.73
N GLY A 388 -9.31 -10.80 25.09
CA GLY A 388 -8.28 -10.13 24.32
C GLY A 388 -6.89 -10.38 24.92
N ILE A 389 -5.91 -10.57 24.05
CA ILE A 389 -4.48 -10.60 24.38
C ILE A 389 -3.81 -9.53 23.54
N GLY A 390 -3.25 -8.50 24.18
CA GLY A 390 -2.55 -7.40 23.51
C GLY A 390 -1.05 -7.45 23.77
N TYR A 391 -0.25 -7.14 22.76
CA TYR A 391 1.19 -6.94 22.85
C TYR A 391 1.56 -5.68 22.08
N GLY A 392 2.42 -4.83 22.63
CA GLY A 392 2.98 -3.73 21.86
C GLY A 392 4.38 -3.35 22.29
N ASP A 393 5.20 -2.97 21.33
CA ASP A 393 6.55 -2.48 21.59
C ASP A 393 6.92 -1.33 20.65
N LYS A 394 7.88 -0.52 21.11
CA LYS A 394 8.46 0.60 20.36
C LYS A 394 9.96 0.43 20.35
N VAL A 395 10.55 0.34 19.15
CA VAL A 395 11.98 0.13 19.00
C VAL A 395 12.55 1.24 18.13
N ASN A 396 13.54 1.95 18.63
CA ASN A 396 14.25 2.94 17.82
C ASN A 396 15.10 2.22 16.76
N PHE A 397 15.10 2.74 15.54
CA PHE A 397 15.90 2.17 14.45
C PHE A 397 16.61 3.27 13.66
N ALA A 398 17.64 2.86 12.92
CA ALA A 398 18.25 3.66 11.88
C ALA A 398 18.07 2.93 10.54
N VAL A 399 17.86 3.67 9.45
CA VAL A 399 17.73 3.07 8.11
C VAL A 399 19.00 2.30 7.77
N GLY A 400 18.86 1.05 7.33
CA GLY A 400 19.96 0.13 7.08
C GLY A 400 20.45 -0.67 8.30
N ASN A 401 19.94 -0.37 9.51
CA ASN A 401 20.19 -1.15 10.72
C ASN A 401 18.88 -1.37 11.48
N MET A 402 18.01 -2.23 10.94
CA MET A 402 16.76 -2.62 11.58
C MET A 402 17.06 -3.45 12.83
N PRO A 403 16.53 -3.08 14.02
CA PRO A 403 16.75 -3.81 15.25
C PRO A 403 16.09 -5.19 15.19
N SER A 404 16.70 -6.19 15.83
CA SER A 404 16.06 -7.48 16.04
C SER A 404 14.87 -7.30 16.99
N VAL A 405 13.65 -7.53 16.50
CA VAL A 405 12.44 -7.47 17.32
C VAL A 405 12.30 -8.79 18.07
N SER A 406 12.54 -8.79 19.38
CA SER A 406 12.24 -9.94 20.25
C SER A 406 10.91 -9.73 20.97
N VAL A 407 10.04 -10.74 20.96
CA VAL A 407 8.76 -10.69 21.67
C VAL A 407 8.99 -10.91 23.17
N ASP A 408 8.77 -9.88 23.98
CA ASP A 408 8.79 -9.99 25.43
C ASP A 408 7.42 -10.41 25.96
N LYS A 409 7.34 -11.62 26.54
CA LYS A 409 6.11 -12.16 27.12
C LYS A 409 5.58 -11.33 28.29
N ASN A 410 6.43 -10.57 28.97
CA ASN A 410 6.01 -9.71 30.09
C ASN A 410 5.26 -8.45 29.64
N LYS A 411 5.31 -8.12 28.33
CA LYS A 411 4.53 -7.04 27.71
C LYS A 411 3.22 -7.53 27.08
N MET A 412 2.81 -8.75 27.40
CA MET A 412 1.53 -9.30 26.96
C MET A 412 0.49 -9.12 28.06
N ASP A 413 -0.59 -8.41 27.75
CA ASP A 413 -1.72 -8.25 28.66
C ASP A 413 -2.92 -9.03 28.16
N MET A 414 -3.68 -9.55 29.12
CA MET A 414 -4.90 -10.26 28.86
C MET A 414 -6.05 -9.55 29.55
N ALA A 415 -7.11 -9.26 28.81
CA ALA A 415 -8.32 -8.65 29.33
C ALA A 415 -9.55 -9.42 28.88
N GLN A 416 -10.59 -9.39 29.71
CA GLN A 416 -11.90 -9.94 29.40
C GLN A 416 -12.92 -8.82 29.40
N THR A 417 -13.82 -8.84 28.42
CA THR A 417 -14.84 -7.81 28.25
C THR A 417 -16.04 -8.38 27.49
N PHE A 418 -17.07 -7.56 27.31
CA PHE A 418 -18.27 -7.94 26.57
C PHE A 418 -18.54 -6.95 25.45
N GLY A 419 -18.93 -7.45 24.28
CA GLY A 419 -19.39 -6.68 23.15
C GLY A 419 -20.89 -6.83 22.92
N LEU A 420 -21.52 -5.79 22.39
CA LEU A 420 -22.94 -5.78 22.03
C LEU A 420 -23.11 -5.37 20.56
N ASP A 421 -23.80 -6.21 19.80
CA ASP A 421 -24.09 -6.00 18.38
C ASP A 421 -25.61 -5.95 18.14
N PHE A 422 -26.03 -5.05 17.25
CA PHE A 422 -27.41 -4.85 16.84
C PHE A 422 -27.55 -4.97 15.32
N GLY A 423 -28.64 -5.58 14.89
CA GLY A 423 -28.93 -5.84 13.49
C GLY A 423 -30.36 -5.48 13.10
N LEU A 424 -30.52 -4.99 11.88
CA LEU A 424 -31.80 -4.75 11.24
C LEU A 424 -31.75 -5.26 9.79
N LEU A 425 -32.82 -5.89 9.33
CA LEU A 425 -33.00 -6.28 7.93
C LEU A 425 -34.45 -6.08 7.51
N TYR A 426 -34.66 -5.23 6.50
CA TYR A 426 -35.98 -4.97 5.93
C TYR A 426 -36.13 -5.64 4.55
N SER A 427 -37.23 -6.37 4.37
CA SER A 427 -37.58 -7.05 3.11
C SER A 427 -38.93 -6.52 2.62
N PRO A 428 -38.96 -5.58 1.65
CA PRO A 428 -40.19 -4.93 1.23
C PRO A 428 -41.16 -5.91 0.56
N ARG A 429 -42.46 -5.79 0.86
CA ARG A 429 -43.47 -6.72 0.31
C ARG A 429 -43.61 -6.63 -1.21
N PHE A 430 -43.36 -5.45 -1.78
CA PHE A 430 -43.47 -5.17 -3.22
C PHE A 430 -42.27 -5.69 -4.03
N VAL A 431 -41.12 -5.99 -3.39
CA VAL A 431 -39.97 -6.65 -4.00
C VAL A 431 -39.44 -7.71 -3.03
N LYS A 432 -40.05 -8.89 -3.02
CA LYS A 432 -39.78 -9.95 -2.02
C LYS A 432 -38.33 -10.45 -1.96
N ASN A 433 -37.59 -10.29 -3.06
CA ASN A 433 -36.23 -10.74 -3.21
C ASN A 433 -35.19 -9.66 -2.91
N LEU A 434 -35.64 -8.45 -2.53
CA LEU A 434 -34.79 -7.34 -2.11
C LEU A 434 -34.67 -7.32 -0.59
N HIS A 435 -33.45 -7.21 -0.10
CA HIS A 435 -33.16 -7.12 1.32
C HIS A 435 -32.27 -5.91 1.60
N LEU A 436 -32.65 -5.09 2.59
CA LEU A 436 -31.91 -3.91 3.03
C LEU A 436 -31.46 -4.14 4.46
N GLY A 437 -30.15 -4.19 4.69
CA GLY A 437 -29.55 -4.49 5.99
C GLY A 437 -28.81 -3.31 6.59
N LEU A 438 -28.82 -3.24 7.92
CA LEU A 438 -28.01 -2.34 8.71
C LEU A 438 -27.50 -3.10 9.95
N VAL A 439 -26.22 -2.96 10.26
CA VAL A 439 -25.62 -3.53 11.47
C VAL A 439 -24.83 -2.46 12.21
N ALA A 440 -24.88 -2.50 13.53
CA ALA A 440 -24.02 -1.77 14.43
C ALA A 440 -23.33 -2.76 15.38
N LYS A 441 -22.01 -2.89 15.29
CA LYS A 441 -21.21 -3.78 16.15
C LYS A 441 -20.55 -3.00 17.27
N ASN A 442 -20.26 -3.70 18.37
CA ASN A 442 -19.51 -3.18 19.51
C ASN A 442 -20.05 -1.84 20.01
N VAL A 443 -21.38 -1.69 20.08
CA VAL A 443 -22.00 -0.39 20.39
C VAL A 443 -21.63 0.13 21.78
N ASN A 444 -21.18 -0.77 22.67
CA ASN A 444 -20.73 -0.46 24.01
C ASN A 444 -19.21 -0.21 24.12
N SER A 445 -18.47 -0.19 22.99
CA SER A 445 -17.04 0.13 22.90
C SER A 445 -16.13 -0.63 23.89
N PRO A 446 -16.10 -1.98 23.86
CA PRO A 446 -15.27 -2.75 24.79
C PRO A 446 -13.79 -2.39 24.65
N THR A 447 -13.09 -2.26 25.78
CA THR A 447 -11.68 -1.89 25.84
C THR A 447 -10.81 -3.05 26.32
N ILE A 448 -9.65 -3.20 25.71
CA ILE A 448 -8.62 -4.20 26.03
C ILE A 448 -7.41 -3.44 26.54
N ASN A 449 -7.13 -3.59 27.84
CA ASN A 449 -6.05 -2.87 28.51
C ASN A 449 -4.69 -3.42 28.08
N ARG A 450 -3.72 -2.52 27.87
CA ARG A 450 -2.35 -2.87 27.44
C ARG A 450 -1.30 -2.14 28.29
N THR A 451 -0.18 -2.81 28.54
CA THR A 451 0.96 -2.35 29.33
C THR A 451 2.05 -1.87 28.37
N GLY A 452 2.56 -0.66 28.59
CA GLY A 452 3.65 -0.07 27.79
C GLY A 452 3.23 0.58 26.45
N VAL A 453 1.98 0.43 26.04
CA VAL A 453 1.36 1.06 24.86
C VAL A 453 -0.10 1.41 25.14
N ALA A 454 -0.73 2.21 24.27
CA ALA A 454 -2.13 2.61 24.45
C ALA A 454 -3.10 1.42 24.41
N ASP A 455 -4.14 1.49 25.23
CA ASP A 455 -5.25 0.52 25.23
C ASP A 455 -5.87 0.41 23.84
N THR A 456 -6.46 -0.75 23.57
CA THR A 456 -7.14 -1.01 22.31
C THR A 456 -8.64 -1.06 22.54
N THR A 457 -9.34 -0.05 22.03
CA THR A 457 -10.79 0.07 22.13
C THR A 457 -11.43 -0.47 20.86
N LEU A 458 -12.34 -1.41 21.01
CA LEU A 458 -13.15 -1.91 19.91
C LEU A 458 -14.29 -0.92 19.65
N HIS A 459 -14.00 0.11 18.86
CA HIS A 459 -14.96 1.16 18.55
C HIS A 459 -16.21 0.63 17.82
N PRO A 460 -17.35 1.35 17.92
CA PRO A 460 -18.56 0.96 17.23
C PRO A 460 -18.36 0.99 15.72
N GLN A 461 -18.83 -0.06 15.03
CA GLN A 461 -18.73 -0.19 13.59
C GLN A 461 -20.13 -0.23 12.99
N VAL A 462 -20.40 0.58 11.96
CA VAL A 462 -21.72 0.66 11.33
C VAL A 462 -21.62 0.37 9.83
N ARG A 463 -22.37 -0.62 9.36
CA ARG A 463 -22.37 -1.05 7.95
C ARG A 463 -23.80 -1.21 7.44
N ALA A 464 -24.04 -0.70 6.26
CA ALA A 464 -25.29 -0.88 5.52
C ALA A 464 -25.05 -1.83 4.35
N GLY A 465 -26.08 -2.58 3.98
CA GLY A 465 -26.00 -3.54 2.88
C GLY A 465 -27.31 -3.69 2.13
N VAL A 466 -27.22 -4.11 0.88
CA VAL A 466 -28.35 -4.50 0.04
C VAL A 466 -28.03 -5.83 -0.62
N SER A 467 -29.04 -6.69 -0.73
CA SER A 467 -28.95 -7.88 -1.57
C SER A 467 -30.21 -8.08 -2.39
N TYR A 468 -30.04 -8.67 -3.58
CA TYR A 468 -31.12 -9.00 -4.48
C TYR A 468 -30.97 -10.42 -5.01
N GLU A 469 -31.96 -11.27 -4.77
CA GLU A 469 -32.00 -12.66 -5.23
C GLU A 469 -32.77 -12.74 -6.56
N MET A 470 -32.07 -13.07 -7.64
CA MET A 470 -32.61 -13.23 -8.98
C MET A 470 -32.65 -14.72 -9.36
N MET A 471 -33.82 -15.20 -9.78
CA MET A 471 -34.02 -16.56 -10.31
C MET A 471 -33.59 -17.67 -9.34
N ASP A 472 -33.63 -17.44 -8.02
CA ASP A 472 -33.27 -18.35 -6.92
C ASP A 472 -31.84 -18.95 -6.94
N PHE A 473 -31.07 -18.75 -8.02
CA PHE A 473 -29.68 -19.21 -8.14
C PHE A 473 -28.68 -18.05 -8.17
N LEU A 474 -29.11 -16.82 -8.44
CA LEU A 474 -28.21 -15.67 -8.58
C LEU A 474 -28.47 -14.65 -7.48
N THR A 475 -27.47 -14.32 -6.69
CA THR A 475 -27.58 -13.31 -5.62
C THR A 475 -26.60 -12.18 -5.91
N PHE A 476 -27.10 -10.95 -5.95
CA PHE A 476 -26.27 -9.75 -5.96
C PHE A 476 -26.22 -9.18 -4.55
N ALA A 477 -25.06 -8.72 -4.11
CA ALA A 477 -24.89 -8.10 -2.81
C ALA A 477 -23.96 -6.90 -2.88
N PHE A 478 -24.24 -5.88 -2.08
CA PHE A 478 -23.40 -4.69 -1.94
C PHE A 478 -23.47 -4.20 -0.49
N ASP A 479 -22.31 -3.95 0.10
CA ASP A 479 -22.19 -3.38 1.45
C ASP A 479 -21.30 -2.14 1.43
N ALA A 480 -21.57 -1.21 2.34
CA ALA A 480 -20.73 -0.05 2.60
C ALA A 480 -20.64 0.25 4.09
N ASP A 481 -19.42 0.48 4.58
CA ASP A 481 -19.15 1.04 5.89
C ASP A 481 -19.69 2.46 5.94
N VAL A 482 -20.70 2.68 6.79
CA VAL A 482 -21.36 3.99 6.94
C VAL A 482 -20.42 4.97 7.62
N LEU A 483 -19.64 4.49 8.59
CA LEU A 483 -18.65 5.27 9.33
C LEU A 483 -17.25 4.70 9.11
N PRO A 484 -16.20 5.55 9.06
CA PRO A 484 -14.82 5.08 9.06
C PRO A 484 -14.50 4.30 10.34
N ASN A 485 -13.92 3.11 10.18
CA ASN A 485 -13.42 2.28 11.26
C ASN A 485 -11.96 2.64 11.57
N GLU A 486 -11.52 2.40 12.80
CA GLU A 486 -10.11 2.55 13.19
C GLU A 486 -9.31 1.29 12.88
N THR A 487 -8.00 1.42 12.72
CA THR A 487 -7.11 0.29 12.44
C THR A 487 -6.01 0.19 13.50
N LEU A 488 -5.21 -0.89 13.44
CA LEU A 488 -4.00 -1.02 14.25
C LEU A 488 -2.80 -0.26 13.65
N SER A 489 -2.96 0.32 12.46
CA SER A 489 -1.89 0.96 11.69
C SER A 489 -1.75 2.43 12.02
N LEU A 490 -0.51 2.88 12.25
CA LEU A 490 -0.23 4.32 12.39
C LEU A 490 -0.22 5.04 11.04
N SER A 491 0.15 4.37 9.95
CA SER A 491 0.21 4.96 8.61
C SER A 491 -1.14 4.96 7.88
N SER A 492 -2.01 4.01 8.21
CA SER A 492 -3.37 3.92 7.68
C SER A 492 -4.41 3.79 8.81
N PRO A 493 -4.58 4.82 9.65
CA PRO A 493 -5.32 4.74 10.91
C PRO A 493 -6.84 4.59 10.76
N LYS A 494 -7.37 4.79 9.55
CA LYS A 494 -8.80 4.64 9.26
C LYS A 494 -9.01 3.73 8.04
N SER A 495 -10.09 2.98 8.07
CA SER A 495 -10.58 2.16 6.96
C SER A 495 -12.07 2.40 6.73
N GLN A 496 -12.51 2.39 5.48
CA GLN A 496 -13.93 2.47 5.13
C GLN A 496 -14.15 1.73 3.82
N PHE A 497 -14.67 0.52 3.91
CA PHE A 497 -14.91 -0.30 2.72
C PHE A 497 -16.27 -0.03 2.10
N PHE A 498 -16.29 -0.04 0.77
CA PHE A 498 -17.49 -0.36 0.01
C PHE A 498 -17.16 -1.48 -0.96
N GLY A 499 -18.12 -2.36 -1.21
CA GLY A 499 -17.87 -3.51 -2.05
C GLY A 499 -19.12 -4.31 -2.32
N GLY A 500 -19.05 -5.16 -3.33
CA GLY A 500 -20.16 -5.99 -3.72
C GLY A 500 -19.74 -7.10 -4.66
N GLY A 501 -20.68 -7.98 -4.94
CA GLY A 501 -20.43 -9.12 -5.78
C GLY A 501 -21.70 -9.85 -6.18
N VAL A 502 -21.48 -10.92 -6.93
CA VAL A 502 -22.48 -11.85 -7.42
C VAL A 502 -22.13 -13.25 -6.97
N MET A 503 -23.14 -14.00 -6.55
CA MET A 503 -23.07 -15.44 -6.29
C MET A 503 -23.97 -16.16 -7.29
N ALA A 504 -23.44 -17.16 -7.96
CA ALA A 504 -24.20 -18.14 -8.72
C ALA A 504 -24.19 -19.47 -7.94
N ASN A 505 -25.29 -19.77 -7.25
CA ASN A 505 -25.48 -20.93 -6.40
C ASN A 505 -26.14 -22.08 -7.18
N PHE A 506 -25.37 -23.12 -7.49
CA PHE A 506 -25.89 -24.38 -8.01
C PHE A 506 -25.90 -25.42 -6.88
N LYS A 507 -26.84 -26.37 -6.91
CA LYS A 507 -27.07 -27.37 -5.83
C LYS A 507 -25.81 -28.05 -5.25
N LYS A 508 -24.73 -28.17 -6.01
CA LYS A 508 -23.47 -28.82 -5.60
C LYS A 508 -22.25 -27.90 -5.66
N VAL A 509 -22.36 -26.76 -6.34
CA VAL A 509 -21.24 -25.86 -6.62
C VAL A 509 -21.76 -24.43 -6.59
N ASP A 510 -21.10 -23.54 -5.87
CA ASP A 510 -21.33 -22.11 -6.04
C ASP A 510 -20.08 -21.40 -6.54
N PHE A 511 -20.30 -20.36 -7.34
CA PHE A 511 -19.26 -19.46 -7.80
C PHE A 511 -19.57 -18.05 -7.31
N ARG A 512 -18.56 -17.37 -6.81
CA ARG A 512 -18.64 -15.99 -6.34
C ARG A 512 -17.58 -15.15 -7.01
N LEU A 513 -17.98 -13.95 -7.40
CA LEU A 513 -17.09 -12.91 -7.89
C LEU A 513 -17.54 -11.58 -7.30
N GLY A 514 -16.58 -10.75 -6.92
CA GLY A 514 -16.88 -9.42 -6.40
C GLY A 514 -15.67 -8.51 -6.41
N ALA A 515 -15.89 -7.27 -6.02
CA ALA A 515 -14.83 -6.31 -5.84
C ALA A 515 -15.14 -5.39 -4.65
N MET A 516 -14.11 -4.88 -4.02
CA MET A 516 -14.21 -3.93 -2.92
C MET A 516 -13.06 -2.95 -2.92
N GLN A 517 -13.25 -1.81 -2.27
CA GLN A 517 -12.21 -0.79 -2.13
C GLN A 517 -12.33 -0.11 -0.77
N ASP A 518 -11.18 0.11 -0.13
CA ASP A 518 -11.08 1.00 1.03
C ASP A 518 -10.83 2.44 0.55
N ILE A 519 -11.75 3.35 0.83
CA ILE A 519 -11.63 4.76 0.42
C ILE A 519 -10.88 5.63 1.44
N ARG A 520 -10.56 5.09 2.61
CA ARG A 520 -9.82 5.79 3.67
C ARG A 520 -8.43 5.21 3.90
N SER A 521 -8.14 4.04 3.35
CA SER A 521 -6.81 3.45 3.43
C SER A 521 -5.77 4.32 2.74
N ASN A 522 -4.65 4.51 3.41
CA ASN A 522 -3.45 5.11 2.85
C ASN A 522 -2.47 4.06 2.30
N ALA A 523 -2.77 2.76 2.44
CA ALA A 523 -1.86 1.67 2.10
C ALA A 523 -1.77 1.36 0.60
N GLY A 524 -2.69 1.91 -0.21
CA GLY A 524 -2.62 1.83 -1.67
C GLY A 524 -2.98 0.46 -2.24
N GLU A 525 -3.83 -0.32 -1.56
CA GLU A 525 -4.36 -1.62 -2.05
C GLU A 525 -5.15 -1.51 -3.36
N GLY A 526 -5.63 -0.31 -3.69
CA GLY A 526 -6.45 -0.07 -4.87
C GLY A 526 -7.78 -0.83 -4.83
N LEU A 527 -8.28 -1.20 -6.01
CA LEU A 527 -9.44 -2.08 -6.12
C LEU A 527 -9.02 -3.51 -5.74
N ILE A 528 -9.74 -4.12 -4.82
CA ILE A 528 -9.53 -5.52 -4.44
C ILE A 528 -10.54 -6.38 -5.19
N LEU A 529 -10.03 -7.28 -6.03
CA LEU A 529 -10.84 -8.31 -6.67
C LEU A 529 -11.01 -9.49 -5.73
N THR A 530 -12.19 -10.08 -5.75
CA THR A 530 -12.54 -11.22 -4.90
C THR A 530 -13.17 -12.32 -5.73
N GLY A 531 -12.86 -13.57 -5.36
CA GLY A 531 -13.45 -14.75 -5.98
C GLY A 531 -13.65 -15.85 -4.95
N GLY A 532 -14.67 -16.65 -5.14
CA GLY A 532 -14.97 -17.79 -4.28
C GLY A 532 -15.54 -18.97 -5.04
N LEU A 533 -15.24 -20.17 -4.53
CA LEU A 533 -15.74 -21.44 -5.03
C LEU A 533 -16.15 -22.30 -3.85
N ASN A 534 -17.39 -22.77 -3.84
CA ASN A 534 -17.85 -23.80 -2.92
C ASN A 534 -18.10 -25.10 -3.66
N LEU A 535 -17.63 -26.21 -3.10
CA LEU A 535 -17.87 -27.57 -3.56
C LEU A 535 -18.62 -28.34 -2.46
N PHE A 536 -19.84 -28.77 -2.77
CA PHE A 536 -20.70 -29.62 -1.94
C PHE A 536 -21.05 -29.06 -0.55
N GLY A 537 -20.94 -27.75 -0.34
CA GLY A 537 -21.20 -27.07 0.94
C GLY A 537 -20.04 -27.17 1.93
N PHE A 538 -19.25 -28.25 1.90
CA PHE A 538 -18.21 -28.49 2.91
C PHE A 538 -16.85 -27.89 2.58
N LEU A 539 -16.48 -27.75 1.29
CA LEU A 539 -15.19 -27.18 0.87
C LEU A 539 -15.44 -25.88 0.12
N ASP A 540 -15.16 -24.77 0.78
CA ASP A 540 -15.34 -23.42 0.30
C ASP A 540 -13.99 -22.70 0.37
N VAL A 541 -13.55 -22.13 -0.75
CA VAL A 541 -12.32 -21.36 -0.85
C VAL A 541 -12.67 -19.98 -1.40
N ALA A 542 -12.17 -18.93 -0.73
CA ALA A 542 -12.26 -17.56 -1.23
C ALA A 542 -10.87 -16.91 -1.24
N MET A 543 -10.59 -16.16 -2.30
CA MET A 543 -9.35 -15.42 -2.49
C MET A 543 -9.68 -13.96 -2.79
N GLN A 544 -8.83 -13.06 -2.28
CA GLN A 544 -8.88 -11.64 -2.55
C GLN A 544 -7.49 -11.14 -2.95
N TYR A 545 -7.43 -10.23 -3.92
CA TYR A 545 -6.19 -9.73 -4.50
C TYR A 545 -6.33 -8.23 -4.83
N GLY A 546 -5.45 -7.40 -4.28
CA GLY A 546 -5.41 -5.95 -4.56
C GLY A 546 -4.77 -5.63 -5.90
N LEU A 547 -5.37 -4.73 -6.67
CA LEU A 547 -4.85 -4.22 -7.95
C LEU A 547 -4.05 -2.92 -7.80
N GLY A 548 -3.77 -2.51 -6.56
CA GLY A 548 -3.00 -1.31 -6.26
C GLY A 548 -1.50 -1.53 -6.42
N GLN A 549 -0.74 -1.21 -5.37
CA GLN A 549 0.71 -1.30 -5.41
C GLN A 549 1.16 -2.77 -5.43
N ASN A 550 2.22 -3.06 -6.19
CA ASN A 550 2.93 -4.33 -6.09
C ASN A 550 4.18 -4.11 -5.25
N ILE A 551 4.52 -5.13 -4.47
CA ILE A 551 5.64 -5.11 -3.55
C ILE A 551 6.62 -6.19 -4.01
N THR A 552 7.90 -5.86 -4.03
CA THR A 552 8.94 -6.83 -4.37
C THR A 552 9.47 -7.44 -3.09
N ILE A 553 9.18 -8.71 -2.84
CA ILE A 553 9.75 -9.47 -1.72
C ILE A 553 10.70 -10.51 -2.29
N GLN A 554 12.00 -10.40 -1.98
CA GLN A 554 13.03 -11.33 -2.47
C GLN A 554 13.03 -11.53 -4.00
N GLY A 555 12.71 -10.47 -4.76
CA GLY A 555 12.65 -10.51 -6.23
C GLY A 555 11.33 -11.01 -6.83
N ILE A 556 10.33 -11.37 -6.00
CA ILE A 556 9.00 -11.75 -6.44
C ILE A 556 8.04 -10.58 -6.24
N ASN A 557 7.36 -10.16 -7.31
CA ASN A 557 6.30 -9.17 -7.25
C ASN A 557 5.00 -9.82 -6.77
N VAL A 558 4.51 -9.37 -5.61
CA VAL A 558 3.21 -9.75 -5.08
C VAL A 558 2.35 -8.51 -4.86
N SER A 559 1.02 -8.68 -4.81
CA SER A 559 0.14 -7.57 -4.44
C SER A 559 0.41 -7.13 -3.01
N ASN A 560 0.29 -5.83 -2.77
CA ASN A 560 0.32 -5.27 -1.44
C ASN A 560 -0.93 -5.63 -0.60
N TYR A 561 -1.93 -6.32 -1.16
CA TYR A 561 -3.07 -6.89 -0.44
C TYR A 561 -3.42 -8.29 -0.97
N MET A 562 -3.43 -9.28 -0.07
CA MET A 562 -3.87 -10.64 -0.38
C MET A 562 -4.64 -11.23 0.81
N SER A 563 -5.68 -11.99 0.53
CA SER A 563 -6.43 -12.72 1.55
C SER A 563 -6.90 -14.06 1.01
N LEU A 564 -6.74 -15.10 1.81
CA LEU A 564 -7.14 -16.47 1.50
C LEU A 564 -7.97 -17.01 2.64
N ARG A 565 -9.11 -17.61 2.31
CA ARG A 565 -10.01 -18.26 3.26
C ARG A 565 -10.42 -19.63 2.78
N VAL A 566 -10.48 -20.57 3.71
CA VAL A 566 -10.95 -21.93 3.48
C VAL A 566 -11.96 -22.30 4.56
N GLY A 567 -13.00 -23.04 4.21
CA GLY A 567 -13.89 -23.65 5.18
C GLY A 567 -15.14 -24.21 4.53
N GLY A 568 -16.32 -24.00 5.11
CA GLY A 568 -17.57 -24.51 4.56
C GLY A 568 -18.79 -24.05 5.34
N GLN A 569 -19.96 -24.20 4.73
CA GLN A 569 -21.25 -23.92 5.35
C GLN A 569 -22.32 -24.93 4.96
N PHE A 570 -23.16 -25.28 5.93
CA PHE A 570 -24.28 -26.20 5.78
C PHE A 570 -25.57 -25.52 6.23
N SER A 571 -26.66 -25.86 5.56
CA SER A 571 -28.01 -25.39 5.87
C SER A 571 -28.97 -26.57 5.77
N PHE A 572 -29.77 -26.77 6.82
CA PHE A 572 -30.71 -27.89 6.98
C PHE A 572 -32.13 -27.41 7.25
#